data_AF-A0A8C5PRN2-F1
#
_entry.id   AF-A0A8C5PRN2-F1
#
_cell.length_a   1.000
_cell.length_b   1.000
_cell.length_c   1.000
_cell.angle_alpha   90.00
_cell.angle_beta   90.00
_cell.angle_gamma   90.00
#
_symmetry.space_group_name_H-M   'P 1'
#
loop_
_entity.id
_entity.type
_entity.pdbx_description
1 polymer ?
#
loop_
_entity_poly.entity_id
_entity_poly.type
_entity_poly.pdbx_seq_one_letter_code
_entity_poly.pdbx_strand_id
1 'polypeptide(L)'
;MQWGFTGSFFPSRSRPWRARGSGGFRSQGYGRRQQVQLLDRNERLYSKLNELQEKMGKLAGSKTDLSSKLVFSEEEKLKISKELIELQIETNKIREHYEADTFELKNTILTLENHLMSLELNKEKLSGEHESLKERLRSVETNRKELADEYIVLKSNYLALSKEHEREVAKNDELSIELLNMANDRGHDEALSHSRALFNEATAELERVRAMVNRLSARKIKPEELVASEHERRKLERNLLGNQDHIKEEIESMKKIHQSQQQKLEERVVEMGRELQEAKRGIRNTQHKIAEQSGVLLTSQSQLKEVEVENSRLQLNLKELNEEYRSRLNRYIQDLADYVDGTLRGGTGNKVDPVRMKQYVDNMLSDIRSSHRSREEQLASAARRYKKRMQNLVKKHESLLVAYRMQREQILALANHNVDPGPPEHHFSITDPELLSQSLQELNLLREDKARLEMQVQELKEKKRFSENALPSNQHAAPHGQLNEETWAEIRKQLREFTHNTQEDLEKERSQLLSRALVAEEQVAELQEYVDKHLGRYKQEILRLRKLLGNEGPRAFSADNSHSLLLRAARRNSHEM
;
A
#
# COMPACT_ATOMS: atom_id res chain seq x y z
N MET A 1 -38.77 34.91 64.20
CA MET A 1 -39.24 33.94 65.21
C MET A 1 -38.38 34.13 66.45
N GLN A 2 -38.86 34.95 67.39
CA GLN A 2 -39.42 34.55 68.69
C GLN A 2 -38.33 34.09 69.69
N TRP A 3 -37.88 34.98 70.59
CA TRP A 3 -38.22 35.09 72.05
C TRP A 3 -37.48 34.03 72.91
N GLY A 4 -36.88 34.29 74.09
CA GLY A 4 -36.82 35.45 74.99
C GLY A 4 -35.65 35.27 75.99
N PHE A 5 -35.02 36.32 76.51
CA PHE A 5 -35.29 36.98 77.81
C PHE A 5 -35.41 36.00 78.99
N THR A 6 -34.52 36.04 79.98
CA THR A 6 -34.55 36.89 81.20
C THR A 6 -33.14 36.84 81.86
N GLY A 7 -32.53 37.85 82.47
CA GLY A 7 -32.98 39.13 83.00
C GLY A 7 -33.17 39.09 84.52
N SER A 8 -32.30 39.83 85.26
CA SER A 8 -32.47 40.49 86.59
C SER A 8 -31.88 39.79 87.85
N PHE A 9 -31.35 40.44 88.91
CA PHE A 9 -31.16 41.83 89.35
C PHE A 9 -30.23 41.82 90.62
N PHE A 10 -29.40 42.85 90.86
CA PHE A 10 -28.73 43.18 92.14
C PHE A 10 -29.79 43.61 93.22
N PRO A 11 -29.54 43.75 94.56
CA PRO A 11 -28.41 44.52 95.13
C PRO A 11 -27.90 44.22 96.56
N SER A 12 -26.77 44.86 96.88
CA SER A 12 -26.20 45.11 98.19
C SER A 12 -27.15 45.84 99.17
N ARG A 13 -27.12 45.48 100.45
CA ARG A 13 -27.52 46.35 101.57
C ARG A 13 -26.66 46.11 102.80
N SER A 14 -26.25 47.22 103.41
CA SER A 14 -25.46 47.31 104.64
C SER A 14 -26.34 47.60 105.87
N ARG A 15 -25.75 47.30 107.05
CA ARG A 15 -25.96 47.87 108.40
C ARG A 15 -26.87 47.08 109.39
N PRO A 16 -26.92 47.42 110.70
CA PRO A 16 -26.04 46.83 111.73
C PRO A 16 -26.80 46.48 113.04
N TRP A 17 -26.35 45.51 113.84
CA TRP A 17 -26.85 45.38 115.23
C TRP A 17 -25.74 45.02 116.21
N ARG A 18 -25.49 45.92 117.17
CA ARG A 18 -24.81 45.64 118.44
C ARG A 18 -25.86 45.18 119.46
N ALA A 19 -25.57 44.14 120.22
CA ALA A 19 -25.89 44.09 121.65
C ALA A 19 -24.97 43.07 122.33
N ARG A 20 -24.43 43.48 123.48
CA ARG A 20 -23.56 42.71 124.38
C ARG A 20 -24.33 41.58 125.05
N GLY A 21 -23.63 40.48 125.29
CA GLY A 21 -24.05 39.41 126.21
C GLY A 21 -22.82 38.61 126.63
N SER A 22 -22.19 39.05 127.72
CA SER A 22 -21.08 38.35 128.38
C SER A 22 -21.61 37.11 129.10
N GLY A 23 -20.98 35.95 128.88
CA GLY A 23 -21.20 34.75 129.69
C GLY A 23 -21.02 33.46 128.89
N GLY A 24 -20.06 32.63 129.27
CA GLY A 24 -19.98 31.24 128.79
C GLY A 24 -18.72 30.82 128.02
N PHE A 25 -17.54 31.27 128.44
CA PHE A 25 -16.27 30.65 128.06
C PHE A 25 -16.18 29.22 128.64
N ARG A 26 -16.79 28.24 127.98
CA ARG A 26 -16.43 26.79 128.01
C ARG A 26 -17.28 25.90 127.07
N SER A 27 -18.37 26.39 126.47
CA SER A 27 -19.19 25.63 125.49
C SER A 27 -18.90 25.97 124.01
N GLN A 28 -18.35 27.16 123.70
CA GLN A 28 -17.93 27.54 122.33
C GLN A 28 -16.79 26.70 121.75
N GLY A 29 -15.97 26.05 122.59
CA GLY A 29 -14.84 25.23 122.16
C GLY A 29 -15.23 23.85 121.62
N TYR A 30 -16.41 23.33 121.95
CA TYR A 30 -16.91 22.04 121.42
C TYR A 30 -17.69 22.24 120.12
N GLY A 31 -18.55 23.26 120.03
CA GLY A 31 -19.23 23.63 118.79
C GLY A 31 -18.27 24.05 117.67
N ARG A 32 -17.23 24.85 117.98
CA ARG A 32 -16.19 25.18 116.98
C ARG A 32 -15.37 23.98 116.54
N ARG A 33 -15.03 23.05 117.45
CA ARG A 33 -14.30 21.82 117.07
C ARG A 33 -15.13 20.90 116.19
N GLN A 34 -16.42 20.77 116.45
CA GLN A 34 -17.33 20.04 115.56
C GLN A 34 -17.50 20.75 114.22
N GLN A 35 -17.61 22.08 114.21
CA GLN A 35 -17.66 22.87 112.97
C GLN A 35 -16.40 22.69 112.13
N VAL A 36 -15.21 22.76 112.74
CA VAL A 36 -13.92 22.55 112.07
C VAL A 36 -13.79 21.11 111.56
N GLN A 37 -14.19 20.11 112.34
CA GLN A 37 -14.20 18.72 111.88
C GLN A 37 -15.17 18.48 110.71
N LEU A 38 -16.31 19.17 110.70
CA LEU A 38 -17.26 19.11 109.58
C LEU A 38 -16.71 19.83 108.35
N LEU A 39 -16.03 20.97 108.52
CA LEU A 39 -15.35 21.67 107.43
C LEU A 39 -14.22 20.82 106.84
N ASP A 40 -13.35 20.23 107.66
CA ASP A 40 -12.30 19.30 107.21
C ASP A 40 -12.87 18.08 106.47
N ARG A 41 -13.98 17.52 106.96
CA ARG A 41 -14.67 16.42 106.27
C ARG A 41 -15.25 16.88 104.95
N ASN A 42 -15.83 18.07 104.90
CA ASN A 42 -16.40 18.63 103.69
C ASN A 42 -15.32 18.93 102.65
N GLU A 43 -14.19 19.51 103.04
CA GLU A 43 -13.03 19.72 102.18
C GLU A 43 -12.49 18.40 101.62
N ARG A 44 -12.38 17.35 102.45
CA ARG A 44 -11.98 16.01 101.97
C ARG A 44 -12.98 15.42 100.98
N LEU A 45 -14.28 15.67 101.17
CA LEU A 45 -15.31 15.24 100.23
C LEU A 45 -15.23 16.01 98.91
N TYR A 46 -14.98 17.32 98.93
CA TYR A 46 -14.76 18.12 97.72
C TYR A 46 -13.50 17.70 96.97
N SER A 47 -12.39 17.43 97.67
CA SER A 47 -11.18 16.90 97.02
C SER A 47 -11.42 15.56 96.36
N LYS A 48 -12.14 14.64 97.03
CA LYS A 48 -12.52 13.34 96.44
C LYS A 48 -13.47 13.50 95.24
N LEU A 49 -14.42 14.44 95.31
CA LEU A 49 -15.32 14.73 94.20
C LEU A 49 -14.54 15.27 92.99
N ASN A 50 -13.59 16.18 93.23
CA ASN A 50 -12.71 16.71 92.18
C ASN A 50 -11.81 15.62 91.57
N GLU A 51 -11.23 14.73 92.39
CA GLU A 51 -10.46 13.58 91.89
C GLU A 51 -11.31 12.61 91.06
N LEU A 52 -12.55 12.36 91.48
CA LEU A 52 -13.49 11.54 90.71
C LEU A 52 -13.89 12.23 89.39
N GLN A 53 -14.10 13.54 89.42
CA GLN A 53 -14.40 14.33 88.23
C GLN A 53 -13.21 14.37 87.26
N GLU A 54 -11.98 14.48 87.76
CA GLU A 54 -10.77 14.42 86.94
C GLU A 54 -10.56 13.03 86.33
N LYS A 55 -10.77 11.95 87.11
CA LYS A 55 -10.75 10.57 86.61
C LYS A 55 -11.82 10.33 85.56
N MET A 56 -13.02 10.87 85.76
CA MET A 56 -14.11 10.78 84.79
C MET A 56 -13.79 11.56 83.51
N GLY A 57 -13.17 12.74 83.63
CA GLY A 57 -12.68 13.51 82.48
C GLY A 57 -11.59 12.76 81.69
N LYS A 58 -10.63 12.14 82.39
CA LYS A 58 -9.60 11.29 81.76
C LYS A 58 -10.21 10.05 81.09
N LEU A 59 -11.20 9.41 81.72
CA LEU A 59 -11.93 8.27 81.15
C LEU A 59 -12.77 8.67 79.93
N ALA A 60 -13.38 9.85 79.94
CA ALA A 60 -14.11 10.38 78.79
C ALA A 60 -13.16 10.67 77.63
N GLY A 61 -12.01 11.31 77.90
CA GLY A 61 -10.96 11.56 76.90
C GLY A 61 -10.38 10.27 76.31
N SER A 62 -10.05 9.27 77.14
CA SER A 62 -9.56 7.98 76.63
C SER A 62 -10.61 7.22 75.83
N LYS A 63 -11.89 7.31 76.20
CA LYS A 63 -13.00 6.74 75.43
C LYS A 63 -13.15 7.42 74.06
N THR A 64 -13.07 8.75 73.99
CA THR A 64 -13.12 9.47 72.72
C THR A 64 -11.91 9.16 71.83
N ASP A 65 -10.72 9.08 72.42
CA ASP A 65 -9.50 8.74 71.68
C ASP A 65 -9.56 7.32 71.12
N LEU A 66 -9.99 6.34 71.91
CA LEU A 66 -10.17 4.96 71.44
C LEU A 66 -11.24 4.87 70.35
N SER A 67 -12.36 5.59 70.49
CA SER A 67 -13.39 5.65 69.46
C SER A 67 -12.86 6.25 68.16
N SER A 68 -12.06 7.31 68.22
CA SER A 68 -11.48 7.93 67.02
C SER A 68 -10.51 6.98 66.32
N LYS A 69 -9.62 6.31 67.08
CA LYS A 69 -8.68 5.31 66.54
C LYS A 69 -9.40 4.14 65.88
N LEU A 70 -10.52 3.69 66.46
CA LEU A 70 -11.34 2.65 65.86
C LEU A 70 -11.90 3.08 64.50
N VAL A 71 -12.49 4.29 64.43
CA VAL A 71 -13.00 4.86 63.18
C VAL A 71 -11.91 4.94 62.12
N PHE A 72 -10.72 5.48 62.45
CA PHE A 72 -9.59 5.52 61.52
C PHE A 72 -9.18 4.12 61.04
N SER A 73 -9.14 3.13 61.94
CA SER A 73 -8.80 1.75 61.55
C SER A 73 -9.85 1.10 60.65
N GLU A 74 -11.13 1.47 60.80
CA GLU A 74 -12.21 1.01 59.93
C GLU A 74 -12.14 1.68 58.55
N GLU A 75 -11.85 2.98 58.51
CA GLU A 75 -11.62 3.73 57.26
C GLU A 75 -10.42 3.17 56.49
N GLU A 76 -9.30 2.87 57.15
CA GLU A 76 -8.14 2.24 56.53
C GLU A 76 -8.47 0.84 56.00
N LYS A 77 -9.22 0.03 56.75
CA LYS A 77 -9.68 -1.29 56.27
C LYS A 77 -10.58 -1.17 55.04
N LEU A 78 -11.48 -0.20 55.00
CA LEU A 78 -12.34 0.06 53.85
C LEU A 78 -11.54 0.55 52.65
N LYS A 79 -10.50 1.35 52.88
CA LYS A 79 -9.60 1.79 51.82
C LYS A 79 -8.81 0.62 51.24
N ILE A 80 -8.24 -0.24 52.09
CA ILE A 80 -7.51 -1.44 51.64
C ILE A 80 -8.44 -2.42 50.93
N SER A 81 -9.68 -2.62 51.43
CA SER A 81 -10.63 -3.51 50.77
C SER A 81 -11.07 -2.98 49.41
N LYS A 82 -11.23 -1.65 49.27
CA LYS A 82 -11.48 -0.99 47.99
C LYS A 82 -10.32 -1.20 47.01
N GLU A 83 -9.08 -0.92 47.44
CA GLU A 83 -7.88 -1.10 46.61
C GLU A 83 -7.70 -2.57 46.19
N LEU A 84 -8.01 -3.52 47.09
CA LEU A 84 -7.98 -4.95 46.75
C LEU A 84 -9.00 -5.32 45.67
N ILE A 85 -10.22 -4.78 45.75
CA ILE A 85 -11.26 -5.00 44.73
C ILE A 85 -10.83 -4.37 43.40
N GLU A 86 -10.28 -3.15 43.43
CA GLU A 86 -9.77 -2.48 42.24
C GLU A 86 -8.66 -3.31 41.56
N LEU A 87 -7.69 -3.82 42.33
CA LEU A 87 -6.65 -4.71 41.83
C LEU A 87 -7.22 -6.02 41.26
N GLN A 88 -8.25 -6.60 41.88
CA GLN A 88 -8.93 -7.79 41.35
C GLN A 88 -9.63 -7.50 40.03
N ILE A 89 -10.29 -6.34 39.90
CA ILE A 89 -10.93 -5.91 38.65
C ILE A 89 -9.86 -5.69 37.57
N GLU A 90 -8.77 -4.99 37.89
CA GLU A 90 -7.66 -4.77 36.95
C GLU A 90 -7.02 -6.09 36.51
N THR A 91 -6.80 -7.02 37.45
CA THR A 91 -6.27 -8.36 37.15
C THR A 91 -7.21 -9.13 36.22
N ASN A 92 -8.52 -9.08 36.48
CA ASN A 92 -9.51 -9.72 35.62
C ASN A 92 -9.56 -9.09 34.23
N LYS A 93 -9.52 -7.75 34.12
CA LYS A 93 -9.48 -7.05 32.83
C LYS A 93 -8.24 -7.42 32.03
N ILE A 94 -7.07 -7.45 32.68
CA ILE A 94 -5.82 -7.86 32.04
C ILE A 94 -5.92 -9.31 31.54
N ARG A 95 -6.49 -10.22 32.34
CA ARG A 95 -6.72 -11.62 31.93
C ARG A 95 -7.68 -11.71 30.73
N GLU A 96 -8.78 -10.98 30.74
CA GLU A 96 -9.73 -10.92 29.62
C GLU A 96 -9.07 -10.42 28.33
N HIS A 97 -8.23 -9.37 28.43
CA HIS A 97 -7.45 -8.90 27.29
C HIS A 97 -6.49 -9.97 26.77
N TYR A 98 -5.75 -10.66 27.65
CA TYR A 98 -4.89 -11.76 27.21
C TYR A 98 -5.68 -12.90 26.56
N GLU A 99 -6.85 -13.25 27.09
CA GLU A 99 -7.70 -14.28 26.50
C GLU A 99 -8.21 -13.86 25.11
N ALA A 100 -8.63 -12.61 24.94
CA ALA A 100 -9.03 -12.05 23.65
C ALA A 100 -7.88 -12.06 22.64
N ASP A 101 -6.70 -11.54 23.01
CA ASP A 101 -5.51 -11.54 22.16
C ASP A 101 -5.10 -12.96 21.78
N THR A 102 -5.16 -13.91 22.72
CA THR A 102 -4.85 -15.32 22.40
C THR A 102 -5.86 -15.94 21.44
N PHE A 103 -7.14 -15.55 21.50
CA PHE A 103 -8.15 -16.01 20.56
C PHE A 103 -7.93 -15.42 19.17
N GLU A 104 -7.66 -14.12 19.08
CA GLU A 104 -7.32 -13.45 17.82
C GLU A 104 -6.07 -14.06 17.19
N LEU A 105 -5.00 -14.24 17.97
CA LEU A 105 -3.76 -14.87 17.50
C LEU A 105 -4.01 -16.30 17.00
N LYS A 106 -4.78 -17.13 17.73
CA LYS A 106 -5.17 -18.47 17.26
C LYS A 106 -5.92 -18.42 15.94
N ASN A 107 -6.84 -17.48 15.77
CA ASN A 107 -7.57 -17.31 14.52
C ASN A 107 -6.62 -16.92 13.37
N THR A 108 -5.71 -15.97 13.60
CA THR A 108 -4.70 -15.61 12.60
C THR A 108 -3.80 -16.78 12.23
N ILE A 109 -3.36 -17.59 13.20
CA ILE A 109 -2.57 -18.81 12.97
C ILE A 109 -3.34 -19.77 12.08
N LEU A 110 -4.60 -20.06 12.38
CA LEU A 110 -5.43 -20.94 11.55
C LEU A 110 -5.60 -20.42 10.12
N THR A 111 -5.77 -19.11 9.94
CA THR A 111 -5.85 -18.53 8.58
C THR A 111 -4.52 -18.66 7.83
N LEU A 112 -3.39 -18.47 8.52
CA LEU A 112 -2.05 -18.62 7.94
C LEU A 112 -1.74 -20.08 7.63
N GLU A 113 -2.13 -21.03 8.47
CA GLU A 113 -2.01 -22.46 8.23
C GLU A 113 -2.82 -22.89 7.00
N ASN A 114 -4.07 -22.42 6.87
CA ASN A 114 -4.89 -22.68 5.67
C ASN A 114 -4.25 -22.09 4.40
N HIS A 115 -3.66 -20.90 4.49
CA HIS A 115 -2.96 -20.29 3.37
C HIS A 115 -1.69 -21.07 3.01
N LEU A 116 -0.92 -21.50 4.00
CA LEU A 116 0.28 -22.32 3.83
C LEU A 116 -0.07 -23.65 3.15
N MET A 117 -1.10 -24.34 3.62
CA MET A 117 -1.60 -25.58 2.98
C MET A 117 -1.99 -25.35 1.52
N SER A 118 -2.64 -24.23 1.22
CA SER A 118 -3.02 -23.87 -0.16
C SER A 118 -1.79 -23.62 -1.04
N LEU A 119 -0.77 -22.96 -0.49
CA LEU A 119 0.51 -22.74 -1.18
C LEU A 119 1.29 -24.04 -1.40
N GLU A 120 1.29 -24.96 -0.43
CA GLU A 120 1.92 -26.27 -0.57
C GLU A 120 1.26 -27.10 -1.67
N LEU A 121 -0.09 -27.13 -1.73
CA LEU A 121 -0.82 -27.79 -2.81
C LEU A 121 -0.51 -27.17 -4.18
N ASN A 122 -0.41 -25.85 -4.26
CA ASN A 122 -0.04 -25.17 -5.52
C ASN A 122 1.40 -25.47 -5.93
N LYS A 123 2.33 -25.54 -4.96
CA LYS A 123 3.72 -25.94 -5.20
C LYS A 123 3.80 -27.37 -5.74
N GLU A 124 3.04 -28.30 -5.17
CA GLU A 124 3.01 -29.68 -5.64
C GLU A 124 2.46 -29.78 -7.07
N LYS A 125 1.38 -29.07 -7.38
CA LYS A 125 0.83 -28.97 -8.75
C LYS A 125 1.86 -28.46 -9.75
N LEU A 126 2.50 -27.32 -9.45
CA LEU A 126 3.53 -26.74 -10.31
C LEU A 126 4.75 -27.67 -10.46
N SER A 127 5.12 -28.38 -9.41
CA SER A 127 6.19 -29.40 -9.48
C SER A 127 5.80 -30.55 -10.41
N GLY A 128 4.55 -31.01 -10.36
CA GLY A 128 4.04 -32.03 -11.26
C GLY A 128 4.02 -31.57 -12.72
N GLU A 129 3.56 -30.35 -12.98
CA GLU A 129 3.59 -29.73 -14.31
C GLU A 129 5.03 -29.60 -14.83
N HIS A 130 5.95 -29.15 -13.98
CA HIS A 130 7.37 -29.03 -14.33
C HIS A 130 7.99 -30.38 -14.73
N GLU A 131 7.77 -31.45 -13.96
CA GLU A 131 8.29 -32.76 -14.33
C GLU A 131 7.64 -33.30 -15.62
N SER A 132 6.35 -33.04 -15.85
CA SER A 132 5.67 -33.43 -17.10
C SER A 132 6.24 -32.70 -18.33
N LEU A 133 6.53 -31.40 -18.20
CA LEU A 133 7.13 -30.60 -19.28
C LEU A 133 8.57 -31.03 -19.55
N LYS A 134 9.31 -31.37 -18.50
CA LYS A 134 10.68 -31.87 -18.59
C LYS A 134 10.74 -33.24 -19.25
N GLU A 135 9.79 -34.12 -18.98
CA GLU A 135 9.66 -35.41 -19.67
C GLU A 135 9.31 -35.22 -21.16
N ARG A 136 8.38 -34.30 -21.46
CA ARG A 136 8.06 -33.93 -22.85
C ARG A 136 9.25 -33.30 -23.58
N LEU A 137 10.05 -32.49 -22.90
CA LEU A 137 11.28 -31.94 -23.47
C LEU A 137 12.27 -33.04 -23.80
N ARG A 138 12.48 -33.99 -22.87
CA ARG A 138 13.36 -35.14 -23.09
C ARG A 138 12.92 -35.96 -24.29
N SER A 139 11.62 -36.23 -24.47
CA SER A 139 11.13 -36.98 -25.62
C SER A 139 11.30 -36.23 -26.94
N VAL A 140 11.13 -34.90 -26.95
CA VAL A 140 11.43 -34.09 -28.14
C VAL A 140 12.93 -34.08 -28.45
N GLU A 141 13.78 -34.03 -27.44
CA GLU A 141 15.24 -34.11 -27.62
C GLU A 141 15.70 -35.47 -28.16
N THR A 142 15.09 -36.57 -27.72
CA THR A 142 15.36 -37.91 -28.29
C THR A 142 14.91 -37.98 -29.73
N ASN A 143 13.69 -37.53 -30.05
CA ASN A 143 13.18 -37.51 -31.43
C ASN A 143 14.06 -36.65 -32.35
N ARG A 144 14.59 -35.52 -31.86
CA ARG A 144 15.51 -34.67 -32.62
C ARG A 144 16.84 -35.39 -32.92
N LYS A 145 17.35 -36.17 -31.97
CA LYS A 145 18.57 -36.97 -32.16
C LYS A 145 18.34 -38.08 -33.18
N GLU A 146 17.24 -38.83 -33.04
CA GLU A 146 16.84 -39.87 -33.98
C GLU A 146 16.70 -39.31 -35.40
N LEU A 147 16.02 -38.18 -35.58
CA LEU A 147 15.87 -37.53 -36.89
C LEU A 147 17.22 -37.06 -37.47
N ALA A 148 18.15 -36.62 -36.63
CA ALA A 148 19.49 -36.26 -37.07
C ALA A 148 20.28 -37.49 -37.54
N ASP A 149 20.15 -38.62 -36.83
CA ASP A 149 20.77 -39.89 -37.20
C ASP A 149 20.18 -40.42 -38.52
N GLU A 150 18.85 -40.37 -38.68
CA GLU A 150 18.16 -40.69 -39.93
C GLU A 150 18.64 -39.82 -41.09
N TYR A 151 18.81 -38.51 -40.87
CA TYR A 151 19.33 -37.59 -41.88
C TYR A 151 20.77 -37.94 -42.30
N ILE A 152 21.62 -38.33 -41.35
CA ILE A 152 22.99 -38.77 -41.64
C ILE A 152 22.97 -40.02 -42.51
N VAL A 153 22.16 -41.02 -42.15
CA VAL A 153 21.99 -42.25 -42.94
C VAL A 153 21.49 -41.93 -44.34
N LEU A 154 20.44 -41.10 -44.45
CA LEU A 154 19.85 -40.72 -45.72
C LEU A 154 20.86 -39.97 -46.60
N LYS A 155 21.62 -39.03 -46.04
CA LYS A 155 22.70 -38.32 -46.75
C LYS A 155 23.77 -39.29 -47.25
N SER A 156 24.14 -40.29 -46.44
CA SER A 156 25.11 -41.31 -46.85
C SER A 156 24.59 -42.16 -48.02
N ASN A 157 23.30 -42.52 -48.00
CA ASN A 157 22.64 -43.25 -49.08
C ASN A 157 22.58 -42.42 -50.38
N TYR A 158 22.21 -41.14 -50.30
CA TYR A 158 22.23 -40.25 -51.47
C TYR A 158 23.63 -40.12 -52.06
N LEU A 159 24.66 -39.97 -51.24
CA LEU A 159 26.04 -39.91 -51.70
C LEU A 159 26.49 -41.22 -52.37
N ALA A 160 26.05 -42.37 -51.87
CA ALA A 160 26.33 -43.66 -52.52
C ALA A 160 25.62 -43.77 -53.88
N LEU A 161 24.36 -43.39 -53.95
CA LEU A 161 23.57 -43.41 -55.19
C LEU A 161 24.13 -42.43 -56.24
N SER A 162 24.55 -41.23 -55.84
CA SER A 162 25.22 -40.28 -56.74
C SER A 162 26.51 -40.87 -57.32
N LYS A 163 27.32 -41.56 -56.50
CA LYS A 163 28.53 -42.24 -56.99
C LYS A 163 28.20 -43.38 -57.96
N GLU A 164 27.14 -44.14 -57.72
CA GLU A 164 26.70 -45.18 -58.66
C GLU A 164 26.20 -44.56 -59.97
N HIS A 165 25.43 -43.48 -59.90
CA HIS A 165 24.99 -42.75 -61.07
C HIS A 165 26.17 -42.20 -61.89
N GLU A 166 27.16 -41.58 -61.25
CA GLU A 166 28.40 -41.13 -61.90
C GLU A 166 29.15 -42.28 -62.60
N ARG A 167 29.20 -43.46 -61.99
CA ARG A 167 29.80 -44.65 -62.63
C ARG A 167 29.03 -45.11 -63.86
N GLU A 168 27.70 -45.11 -63.81
CA GLU A 168 26.88 -45.47 -64.97
C GLU A 168 26.98 -44.43 -66.09
N VAL A 169 27.06 -43.14 -65.75
CA VAL A 169 27.33 -42.07 -66.72
C VAL A 169 28.69 -42.30 -67.40
N ALA A 170 29.74 -42.58 -66.62
CA ALA A 170 31.07 -42.87 -67.17
C ALA A 170 31.06 -44.09 -68.11
N LYS A 171 30.37 -45.17 -67.75
CA LYS A 171 30.20 -46.34 -68.64
C LYS A 171 29.43 -45.99 -69.91
N ASN A 172 28.40 -45.16 -69.83
CA ASN A 172 27.62 -44.76 -70.99
C ASN A 172 28.43 -43.84 -71.92
N ASP A 173 29.29 -42.99 -71.36
CA ASP A 173 30.25 -42.18 -72.11
C ASP A 173 31.28 -43.08 -72.82
N GLU A 174 31.82 -44.08 -72.13
CA GLU A 174 32.70 -45.11 -72.73
C GLU A 174 32.01 -45.83 -73.89
N LEU A 175 30.79 -46.33 -73.69
CA LEU A 175 29.98 -46.97 -74.74
C LEU A 175 29.68 -46.01 -75.90
N SER A 176 29.41 -44.73 -75.62
CA SER A 176 29.20 -43.72 -76.66
C SER A 176 30.46 -43.48 -77.49
N ILE A 177 31.63 -43.47 -76.87
CA ILE A 177 32.92 -43.38 -77.56
C ILE A 177 33.16 -44.64 -78.40
N GLU A 178 32.86 -45.83 -77.88
CA GLU A 178 32.95 -47.08 -78.63
C GLU A 178 32.02 -47.10 -79.85
N LEU A 179 30.78 -46.64 -79.70
CA LEU A 179 29.83 -46.48 -80.80
C LEU A 179 30.32 -45.48 -81.86
N LEU A 180 30.91 -44.36 -81.44
CA LEU A 180 31.54 -43.39 -82.35
C LEU A 180 32.71 -44.00 -83.11
N ASN A 181 33.56 -44.77 -82.44
CA ASN A 181 34.67 -45.47 -83.08
C ASN A 181 34.17 -46.48 -84.13
N MET A 182 33.13 -47.27 -83.80
CA MET A 182 32.51 -48.18 -84.77
C MET A 182 31.87 -47.45 -85.95
N ALA A 183 31.30 -46.25 -85.74
CA ALA A 183 30.76 -45.43 -86.81
C ALA A 183 31.88 -44.87 -87.72
N ASN A 184 33.02 -44.46 -87.15
CA ASN A 184 34.19 -44.02 -87.91
C ASN A 184 34.82 -45.17 -88.72
N ASP A 185 34.92 -46.37 -88.16
CA ASP A 185 35.44 -47.55 -88.87
C ASP A 185 34.54 -47.92 -90.06
N ARG A 186 33.21 -47.78 -89.93
CA ARG A 186 32.27 -47.97 -91.06
C ARG A 186 32.33 -46.83 -92.09
N GLY A 187 32.62 -45.60 -91.66
CA GLY A 187 32.72 -44.43 -92.54
C GLY A 187 33.92 -44.46 -93.49
N HIS A 188 35.02 -45.12 -93.11
CA HIS A 188 36.23 -45.16 -93.93
C HIS A 188 36.21 -46.19 -95.07
N ASP A 189 35.55 -47.33 -94.92
CA ASP A 189 35.52 -48.38 -95.96
C ASP A 189 34.49 -48.11 -97.08
N GLU A 190 33.35 -47.48 -96.79
CA GLU A 190 32.36 -47.14 -97.82
C GLU A 190 32.72 -45.86 -98.60
N ALA A 191 33.32 -44.85 -97.95
CA ALA A 191 33.67 -43.58 -98.59
C ALA A 191 34.82 -43.70 -99.61
N LEU A 192 35.80 -44.58 -99.37
CA LEU A 192 36.94 -44.79 -100.27
C LEU A 192 36.58 -45.59 -101.51
N SER A 193 35.65 -46.55 -101.41
CA SER A 193 35.16 -47.30 -102.57
C SER A 193 34.27 -46.46 -103.48
N HIS A 194 33.41 -45.60 -102.91
CA HIS A 194 32.50 -44.76 -103.69
C HIS A 194 33.23 -43.60 -104.40
N SER A 195 34.22 -42.99 -103.74
CA SER A 195 35.00 -41.87 -104.32
C SER A 195 35.88 -42.31 -105.50
N ARG A 196 36.44 -43.52 -105.46
CA ARG A 196 37.33 -44.03 -106.53
C ARG A 196 36.58 -44.46 -107.81
N ALA A 197 35.33 -44.89 -107.68
CA ALA A 197 34.46 -45.16 -108.82
C ALA A 197 34.04 -43.86 -109.53
N LEU A 198 33.65 -42.84 -108.76
CA LEU A 198 33.23 -41.54 -109.30
C LEU A 198 34.38 -40.78 -109.99
N PHE A 199 35.62 -40.93 -109.52
CA PHE A 199 36.78 -40.25 -110.12
C PHE A 199 37.14 -40.80 -111.52
N ASN A 200 36.92 -42.09 -111.76
CA ASN A 200 37.21 -42.73 -113.05
C ASN A 200 36.13 -42.46 -114.10
N GLU A 201 34.88 -42.24 -113.67
CA GLU A 201 33.78 -41.85 -114.55
C GLU A 201 33.86 -40.36 -114.93
N ALA A 202 34.26 -39.51 -113.98
CA ALA A 202 34.49 -38.08 -114.21
C ALA A 202 35.63 -37.79 -115.22
N THR A 203 36.70 -38.59 -115.24
CA THR A 203 37.80 -38.41 -116.22
C THR A 203 37.38 -38.79 -117.64
N ALA A 204 36.53 -39.81 -117.80
CA ALA A 204 35.96 -40.19 -119.10
C ALA A 204 34.91 -39.20 -119.63
N GLU A 205 34.18 -38.52 -118.74
CA GLU A 205 33.27 -37.41 -119.10
C GLU A 205 34.05 -36.13 -119.45
N LEU A 206 35.18 -35.85 -118.80
CA LEU A 206 36.01 -34.68 -119.11
C LEU A 206 36.62 -34.73 -120.52
N GLU A 207 36.96 -35.91 -121.05
CA GLU A 207 37.40 -36.07 -122.45
C GLU A 207 36.26 -35.87 -123.45
N ARG A 208 35.03 -36.31 -123.12
CA ARG A 208 33.83 -36.08 -123.93
C ARG A 208 33.40 -34.61 -123.92
N VAL A 209 33.50 -33.94 -122.77
CA VAL A 209 33.22 -32.49 -122.62
C VAL A 209 34.29 -31.68 -123.35
N ARG A 210 35.56 -32.07 -123.33
CA ARG A 210 36.62 -31.39 -124.09
C ARG A 210 36.40 -31.48 -125.62
N ALA A 211 35.79 -32.57 -126.11
CA ALA A 211 35.35 -32.69 -127.51
C ALA A 211 34.06 -31.90 -127.83
N MET A 212 33.18 -31.70 -126.85
CA MET A 212 31.93 -30.93 -127.01
C MET A 212 32.15 -29.40 -126.91
N VAL A 213 33.09 -28.96 -126.07
CA VAL A 213 33.48 -27.54 -125.89
C VAL A 213 34.15 -26.97 -127.15
N ASN A 214 34.86 -27.79 -127.93
CA ASN A 214 35.38 -27.37 -129.24
C ASN A 214 34.30 -27.24 -130.33
N ARG A 215 33.10 -27.80 -130.12
CA ARG A 215 31.94 -27.66 -131.04
C ARG A 215 30.99 -26.51 -130.64
N LEU A 216 31.07 -26.02 -129.40
CA LEU A 216 30.16 -24.99 -128.87
C LEU A 216 30.78 -23.59 -128.80
N SER A 217 32.06 -23.42 -129.14
CA SER A 217 32.77 -22.13 -129.22
C SER A 217 32.35 -21.23 -130.40
N ALA A 218 31.29 -21.57 -131.14
CA ALA A 218 30.74 -20.80 -132.26
C ALA A 218 29.24 -20.46 -132.12
N ARG A 219 28.76 -20.13 -130.92
CA ARG A 219 27.47 -19.43 -130.78
C ARG A 219 27.48 -18.48 -129.58
N LYS A 220 27.61 -17.18 -129.86
CA LYS A 220 27.32 -16.10 -128.90
C LYS A 220 25.83 -16.15 -128.55
N ILE A 221 25.50 -16.29 -127.27
CA ILE A 221 24.17 -16.02 -126.71
C ILE A 221 24.34 -14.94 -125.63
N LYS A 222 23.43 -13.97 -125.65
CA LYS A 222 23.44 -12.71 -124.87
C LYS A 222 23.16 -12.96 -123.37
N PRO A 223 23.61 -12.09 -122.46
CA PRO A 223 23.34 -12.19 -121.04
C PRO A 223 22.01 -11.51 -120.70
N GLU A 224 20.96 -12.29 -120.43
CA GLU A 224 19.68 -11.73 -119.94
C GLU A 224 18.93 -12.65 -118.96
N GLU A 225 19.62 -13.60 -118.30
CA GLU A 225 19.01 -14.46 -117.27
C GLU A 225 19.83 -14.47 -115.96
N LEU A 226 20.06 -13.28 -115.41
CA LEU A 226 20.59 -13.09 -114.04
C LEU A 226 19.59 -12.32 -113.16
N VAL A 227 18.29 -12.59 -113.32
CA VAL A 227 17.27 -12.10 -112.41
C VAL A 227 16.61 -13.30 -111.75
N ALA A 228 17.12 -13.65 -110.56
CA ALA A 228 16.36 -14.47 -109.63
C ALA A 228 14.99 -13.79 -109.39
N SER A 229 13.92 -14.55 -109.54
CA SER A 229 12.53 -14.10 -109.43
C SER A 229 12.28 -13.35 -108.11
N GLU A 230 11.74 -12.13 -108.18
CA GLU A 230 11.36 -11.30 -107.03
C GLU A 230 10.50 -12.05 -105.99
N HIS A 231 9.83 -13.12 -106.40
CA HIS A 231 8.95 -13.91 -105.55
C HIS A 231 9.71 -14.69 -104.46
N GLU A 232 10.90 -15.22 -104.75
CA GLU A 232 11.71 -15.94 -103.75
C GLU A 232 12.35 -14.97 -102.76
N ARG A 233 12.74 -13.78 -103.24
CA ARG A 233 13.26 -12.71 -102.39
C ARG A 233 12.21 -12.21 -101.39
N ARG A 234 10.95 -12.01 -101.82
CA ARG A 234 9.82 -11.68 -100.94
C ARG A 234 9.46 -12.79 -99.94
N LYS A 235 9.68 -14.07 -100.29
CA LYS A 235 9.42 -15.21 -99.40
C LYS A 235 10.49 -15.34 -98.32
N LEU A 236 11.76 -15.10 -98.67
CA LEU A 236 12.85 -14.98 -97.71
C LEU A 236 12.66 -13.76 -96.79
N GLU A 237 12.24 -12.62 -97.33
CA GLU A 237 11.95 -11.40 -96.56
C GLU A 237 10.85 -11.63 -95.53
N ARG A 238 9.75 -12.31 -95.88
CA ARG A 238 8.68 -12.63 -94.92
C ARG A 238 9.14 -13.55 -93.79
N ASN A 239 10.01 -14.53 -94.09
CA ASN A 239 10.53 -15.45 -93.07
C ASN A 239 11.62 -14.81 -92.19
N LEU A 240 12.43 -13.90 -92.74
CA LEU A 240 13.45 -13.14 -92.00
C LEU A 240 12.83 -12.03 -91.14
N LEU A 241 11.83 -11.31 -91.65
CA LEU A 241 11.10 -10.27 -90.91
C LEU A 241 10.15 -10.85 -89.86
N GLY A 242 9.49 -11.99 -90.15
CA GLY A 242 8.61 -12.67 -89.19
C GLY A 242 9.33 -13.16 -87.94
N ASN A 243 10.59 -13.59 -88.07
CA ASN A 243 11.42 -14.01 -86.93
C ASN A 243 12.02 -12.82 -86.16
N GLN A 244 12.07 -11.63 -86.78
CA GLN A 244 12.63 -10.43 -86.16
C GLN A 244 11.77 -9.94 -84.99
N ASP A 245 10.45 -10.07 -85.09
CA ASP A 245 9.54 -9.66 -84.01
C ASP A 245 9.53 -10.67 -82.86
N HIS A 246 9.64 -11.97 -83.16
CA HIS A 246 9.80 -13.00 -82.12
C HIS A 246 11.10 -12.81 -81.31
N ILE A 247 12.22 -12.52 -81.98
CA ILE A 247 13.49 -12.22 -81.29
C ILE A 247 13.39 -10.94 -80.45
N LYS A 248 12.67 -9.91 -80.92
CA LYS A 248 12.43 -8.69 -80.12
C LYS A 248 11.61 -9.00 -78.86
N GLU A 249 10.55 -9.79 -78.98
CA GLU A 249 9.71 -10.21 -77.85
C GLU A 249 10.50 -11.04 -76.82
N GLU A 250 11.38 -11.95 -77.27
CA GLU A 250 12.28 -12.70 -76.39
C GLU A 250 13.31 -11.78 -75.69
N ILE A 251 13.87 -10.80 -76.40
CA ILE A 251 14.78 -9.82 -75.78
C ILE A 251 14.02 -8.96 -74.76
N GLU A 252 12.79 -8.57 -75.04
CA GLU A 252 11.95 -7.81 -74.10
C GLU A 252 11.54 -8.65 -72.88
N SER A 253 11.22 -9.93 -73.06
CA SER A 253 10.90 -10.83 -71.96
C SER A 253 12.13 -11.05 -71.06
N MET A 254 13.31 -11.27 -71.65
CA MET A 254 14.59 -11.35 -70.93
C MET A 254 14.92 -10.06 -70.19
N LYS A 255 14.68 -8.88 -70.80
CA LYS A 255 14.87 -7.58 -70.12
C LYS A 255 13.94 -7.42 -68.92
N LYS A 256 12.66 -7.78 -69.06
CA LYS A 256 11.68 -7.73 -67.95
C LYS A 256 12.08 -8.68 -66.82
N ILE A 257 12.54 -9.89 -67.14
CA ILE A 257 13.03 -10.85 -66.14
C ILE A 257 14.24 -10.28 -65.40
N HIS A 258 15.25 -9.76 -66.10
CA HIS A 258 16.42 -9.15 -65.45
C HIS A 258 16.05 -7.92 -64.63
N GLN A 259 15.15 -7.06 -65.11
CA GLN A 259 14.64 -5.93 -64.32
C GLN A 259 13.94 -6.39 -63.05
N SER A 260 13.11 -7.44 -63.12
CA SER A 260 12.44 -8.00 -61.94
C SER A 260 13.43 -8.62 -60.95
N GLN A 261 14.49 -9.26 -61.44
CA GLN A 261 15.57 -9.80 -60.61
C GLN A 261 16.37 -8.68 -59.94
N GLN A 262 16.68 -7.62 -60.69
CA GLN A 262 17.37 -6.43 -60.20
C GLN A 262 16.55 -5.73 -59.09
N GLN A 263 15.24 -5.54 -59.30
CA GLN A 263 14.34 -4.98 -58.29
C GLN A 263 14.30 -5.84 -57.02
N LYS A 264 14.19 -7.17 -57.15
CA LYS A 264 14.21 -8.07 -55.99
C LYS A 264 15.53 -8.00 -55.21
N LEU A 265 16.65 -7.84 -55.91
CA LEU A 265 17.96 -7.67 -55.27
C LEU A 265 18.04 -6.31 -54.55
N GLU A 266 17.56 -5.24 -55.17
CA GLU A 266 17.49 -3.91 -54.56
C GLU A 266 16.60 -3.90 -53.31
N GLU A 267 15.41 -4.50 -53.39
CA GLU A 267 14.51 -4.68 -52.24
C GLU A 267 15.20 -5.48 -51.12
N ARG A 268 15.91 -6.56 -51.44
CA ARG A 268 16.62 -7.34 -50.43
C ARG A 268 17.76 -6.56 -49.78
N VAL A 269 18.46 -5.72 -50.52
CA VAL A 269 19.50 -4.83 -49.98
C VAL A 269 18.89 -3.78 -49.05
N VAL A 270 17.74 -3.21 -49.42
CA VAL A 270 17.01 -2.25 -48.56
C VAL A 270 16.54 -2.92 -47.28
N GLU A 271 15.97 -4.13 -47.36
CA GLU A 271 15.51 -4.88 -46.19
C GLU A 271 16.67 -5.22 -45.25
N MET A 272 17.78 -5.75 -45.77
CA MET A 272 18.98 -5.99 -44.97
C MET A 272 19.54 -4.69 -44.37
N GLY A 273 19.43 -3.55 -45.07
CA GLY A 273 19.80 -2.24 -44.54
C GLY A 273 18.94 -1.80 -43.35
N ARG A 274 17.62 -2.05 -43.42
CA ARG A 274 16.67 -1.80 -42.33
C ARG A 274 16.94 -2.71 -41.14
N GLU A 275 17.09 -4.02 -41.36
CA GLU A 275 17.44 -5.02 -40.33
C GLU A 275 18.76 -4.64 -39.63
N LEU A 276 19.79 -4.24 -40.39
CA LEU A 276 21.06 -3.79 -39.83
C LEU A 276 20.91 -2.51 -38.99
N GLN A 277 20.08 -1.57 -39.43
CA GLN A 277 19.82 -0.34 -38.67
C GLN A 277 19.06 -0.63 -37.37
N GLU A 278 18.09 -1.55 -37.40
CA GLU A 278 17.35 -2.01 -36.23
C GLU A 278 18.24 -2.77 -35.25
N ALA A 279 19.09 -3.67 -35.74
CA ALA A 279 20.10 -4.34 -34.93
C ALA A 279 21.05 -3.33 -34.25
N LYS A 280 21.52 -2.31 -34.99
CA LYS A 280 22.35 -1.23 -34.44
C LYS A 280 21.60 -0.41 -33.37
N ARG A 281 20.33 -0.10 -33.57
CA ARG A 281 19.49 0.58 -32.56
C ARG A 281 19.32 -0.31 -31.33
N GLY A 282 19.06 -1.60 -31.51
CA GLY A 282 18.99 -2.60 -30.45
C GLY A 282 20.26 -2.64 -29.61
N ILE A 283 21.43 -2.69 -30.24
CA ILE A 283 22.74 -2.68 -29.57
C ILE A 283 22.94 -1.39 -28.76
N ARG A 284 22.59 -0.22 -29.30
CA ARG A 284 22.72 1.05 -28.54
C ARG A 284 21.78 1.07 -27.34
N ASN A 285 20.56 0.56 -27.49
CA ASN A 285 19.59 0.50 -26.40
C ASN A 285 20.05 -0.46 -25.29
N THR A 286 20.59 -1.63 -25.63
CA THR A 286 21.15 -2.55 -24.63
C THR A 286 22.38 -1.95 -23.96
N GLN A 287 23.26 -1.27 -24.72
CA GLN A 287 24.41 -0.56 -24.17
C GLN A 287 23.99 0.56 -23.19
N HIS A 288 22.95 1.33 -23.53
CA HIS A 288 22.41 2.36 -22.65
C HIS A 288 21.81 1.76 -21.37
N LYS A 289 21.05 0.66 -21.46
CA LYS A 289 20.52 -0.05 -20.29
C LYS A 289 21.62 -0.61 -19.40
N ILE A 290 22.68 -1.17 -19.99
CA ILE A 290 23.86 -1.64 -19.25
C ILE A 290 24.53 -0.48 -18.52
N ALA A 291 24.68 0.69 -19.16
CA ALA A 291 25.25 1.88 -18.53
C ALA A 291 24.39 2.40 -17.37
N GLU A 292 23.07 2.45 -17.53
CA GLU A 292 22.12 2.81 -16.46
C GLU A 292 22.22 1.84 -15.28
N GLN A 293 22.18 0.53 -15.53
CA GLN A 293 22.32 -0.50 -14.50
C GLN A 293 23.68 -0.43 -13.81
N SER A 294 24.76 -0.17 -14.55
CA SER A 294 26.10 0.03 -13.98
C SER A 294 26.15 1.27 -13.10
N GLY A 295 25.48 2.36 -13.48
CA GLY A 295 25.35 3.58 -12.67
C GLY A 295 24.60 3.32 -11.37
N VAL A 296 23.46 2.62 -11.43
CA VAL A 296 22.69 2.23 -10.24
C VAL A 296 23.53 1.33 -9.32
N LEU A 297 24.22 0.33 -9.87
CA LEU A 297 25.11 -0.56 -9.10
C LEU A 297 26.25 0.21 -8.41
N LEU A 298 26.86 1.18 -9.07
CA LEU A 298 27.89 2.05 -8.48
C LEU A 298 27.32 2.87 -7.32
N THR A 299 26.13 3.46 -7.48
CA THR A 299 25.50 4.23 -6.41
C THR A 299 25.11 3.36 -5.22
N SER A 300 24.60 2.15 -5.44
CA SER A 300 24.27 1.22 -4.36
C SER A 300 25.52 0.69 -3.67
N GLN A 301 26.61 0.44 -4.40
CA GLN A 301 27.90 0.05 -3.84
C GLN A 301 28.51 1.19 -2.99
N SER A 302 28.37 2.45 -3.41
CA SER A 302 28.77 3.62 -2.59
C SER A 302 27.98 3.67 -1.28
N GLN A 303 26.66 3.50 -1.36
CA GLN A 303 25.79 3.48 -0.18
C GLN A 303 26.14 2.34 0.77
N LEU A 304 26.44 1.14 0.26
CA LEU A 304 26.90 0.02 1.09
C LEU A 304 28.19 0.37 1.84
N LYS A 305 29.19 0.95 1.15
CA LYS A 305 30.44 1.39 1.79
C LYS A 305 30.20 2.48 2.84
N GLU A 306 29.32 3.44 2.56
CA GLU A 306 28.94 4.47 3.54
C GLU A 306 28.32 3.83 4.79
N VAL A 307 27.40 2.88 4.62
CA VAL A 307 26.78 2.15 5.74
C VAL A 307 27.79 1.28 6.49
N GLU A 308 28.76 0.65 5.81
CA GLU A 308 29.85 -0.11 6.44
C GLU A 308 30.76 0.79 7.29
N VAL A 309 31.09 1.97 6.79
CA VAL A 309 31.86 2.98 7.55
C VAL A 309 31.04 3.49 8.74
N GLU A 310 29.74 3.76 8.56
CA GLU A 310 28.85 4.13 9.66
C GLU A 310 28.74 3.02 10.71
N ASN A 311 28.64 1.75 10.31
CA ASN A 311 28.62 0.61 11.22
C ASN A 311 29.93 0.52 12.02
N SER A 312 31.07 0.65 11.35
CA SER A 312 32.39 0.68 11.98
C SER A 312 32.50 1.83 12.99
N ARG A 313 32.02 3.02 12.62
CA ARG A 313 31.97 4.20 13.51
C ARG A 313 31.06 3.98 14.72
N LEU A 314 29.88 3.39 14.53
CA LEU A 314 28.97 3.08 15.63
C LEU A 314 29.58 2.03 16.57
N GLN A 315 30.29 1.03 16.04
CA GLN A 315 31.01 0.06 16.86
C GLN A 315 32.11 0.70 17.71
N LEU A 316 32.87 1.66 17.15
CA LEU A 316 33.86 2.43 17.92
C LEU A 316 33.18 3.27 19.00
N ASN A 317 32.13 4.01 18.66
CA ASN A 317 31.37 4.79 19.65
C ASN A 317 30.81 3.92 20.79
N LEU A 318 30.37 2.68 20.50
CA LEU A 318 29.92 1.74 21.54
C LEU A 318 31.07 1.27 22.43
N LYS A 319 32.28 1.07 21.88
CA LYS A 319 33.47 0.73 22.67
C LYS A 319 33.88 1.88 23.58
N GLU A 320 33.97 3.09 23.03
CA GLU A 320 34.28 4.32 23.77
C GLU A 320 33.27 4.54 24.91
N LEU A 321 31.97 4.45 24.62
CA LEU A 321 30.95 4.63 25.65
C LEU A 321 31.01 3.53 26.73
N ASN A 322 31.32 2.28 26.37
CA ASN A 322 31.53 1.21 27.36
C ASN A 322 32.78 1.45 28.22
N GLU A 323 33.87 1.93 27.64
CA GLU A 323 35.08 2.32 28.37
C GLU A 323 34.81 3.51 29.29
N GLU A 324 34.01 4.49 28.85
CA GLU A 324 33.56 5.59 29.70
C GLU A 324 32.72 5.10 30.88
N TYR A 325 31.76 4.20 30.67
CA TYR A 325 30.98 3.60 31.77
C TYR A 325 31.86 2.84 32.76
N ARG A 326 32.82 2.04 32.27
CA ARG A 326 33.79 1.32 33.11
C ARG A 326 34.67 2.29 33.90
N SER A 327 35.13 3.37 33.27
CA SER A 327 35.97 4.38 33.90
C SER A 327 35.21 5.17 34.96
N ARG A 328 33.95 5.53 34.71
CA ARG A 328 33.05 6.17 35.69
C ARG A 328 32.77 5.25 36.87
N LEU A 329 32.47 3.98 36.64
CA LEU A 329 32.28 2.99 37.71
C LEU A 329 33.54 2.80 38.56
N ASN A 330 34.70 2.67 37.93
CA ASN A 330 35.98 2.58 38.64
C ASN A 330 36.25 3.83 39.48
N ARG A 331 35.93 5.02 38.96
CA ARG A 331 36.07 6.28 39.71
C ARG A 331 35.12 6.34 40.90
N TYR A 332 33.86 5.90 40.74
CA TYR A 332 32.93 5.81 41.87
C TYR A 332 33.40 4.83 42.94
N ILE A 333 33.95 3.68 42.55
CA ILE A 333 34.52 2.70 43.48
C ILE A 333 35.75 3.28 44.19
N GLN A 334 36.63 3.98 43.46
CA GLN A 334 37.81 4.63 44.01
C GLN A 334 37.42 5.76 44.99
N ASP A 335 36.46 6.60 44.63
CA ASP A 335 35.97 7.70 45.48
C ASP A 335 35.35 7.16 46.78
N LEU A 336 34.62 6.03 46.71
CA LEU A 336 34.09 5.31 47.87
C LEU A 336 35.20 4.67 48.71
N ALA A 337 36.21 4.07 48.08
CA ALA A 337 37.36 3.48 48.76
C ALA A 337 38.20 4.54 49.49
N ASP A 338 38.51 5.66 48.83
CA ASP A 338 39.26 6.78 49.40
C ASP A 338 38.50 7.45 50.56
N TYR A 339 37.16 7.48 50.50
CA TYR A 339 36.32 7.93 51.62
C TYR A 339 36.46 6.99 52.83
N VAL A 340 36.34 5.68 52.61
CA VAL A 340 36.44 4.65 53.67
C VAL A 340 37.86 4.61 54.27
N ASP A 341 38.90 4.63 53.45
CA ASP A 341 40.31 4.64 53.88
C ASP A 341 40.69 5.95 54.59
N GLY A 342 40.12 7.08 54.16
CA GLY A 342 40.27 8.37 54.83
C GLY A 342 39.67 8.38 56.25
N THR A 343 38.52 7.73 56.44
CA THR A 343 37.95 7.50 57.78
C THR A 343 38.80 6.56 58.65
N LEU A 344 39.53 5.60 58.06
CA LEU A 344 40.35 4.62 58.80
C LEU A 344 41.75 5.16 59.17
N ARG A 345 42.35 6.02 58.34
CA ARG A 345 43.66 6.66 58.60
C ARG A 345 43.60 7.84 59.57
N GLY A 346 42.44 8.46 59.73
CA GLY A 346 42.21 9.53 60.72
C GLY A 346 42.12 8.97 62.14
N GLY A 347 43.26 8.59 62.73
CA GLY A 347 43.32 8.22 64.13
C GLY A 347 42.75 9.35 65.00
N THR A 348 41.86 8.99 65.92
CA THR A 348 41.01 9.84 66.80
C THR A 348 39.61 10.16 66.25
N GLY A 349 38.63 9.35 66.66
CA GLY A 349 37.27 9.77 67.06
C GLY A 349 36.45 10.75 66.22
N ASN A 350 36.81 11.05 64.97
CA ASN A 350 36.07 12.00 64.15
C ASN A 350 34.85 11.31 63.55
N LYS A 351 33.69 11.90 63.82
CA LYS A 351 32.39 11.49 63.27
C LYS A 351 32.51 11.45 61.74
N VAL A 352 32.10 10.32 61.17
CA VAL A 352 31.92 10.11 59.72
C VAL A 352 31.21 11.34 59.14
N ASP A 353 31.89 12.14 58.31
CA ASP A 353 31.30 13.35 57.73
C ASP A 353 30.22 12.91 56.72
N PRO A 354 28.93 12.97 57.08
CA PRO A 354 27.86 12.41 56.24
C PRO A 354 27.64 13.29 55.01
N VAL A 355 28.06 14.56 55.09
CA VAL A 355 27.96 15.56 54.03
C VAL A 355 28.86 15.20 52.84
N ARG A 356 30.07 14.68 53.09
CA ARG A 356 31.02 14.33 52.02
C ARG A 356 30.61 13.06 51.28
N MET A 357 30.12 12.03 52.00
CA MET A 357 29.52 10.84 51.37
C MET A 357 28.29 11.22 50.53
N LYS A 358 27.42 12.08 51.08
CA LYS A 358 26.25 12.57 50.38
C LYS A 358 26.63 13.30 49.07
N GLN A 359 27.69 14.11 49.07
CA GLN A 359 28.18 14.78 47.86
C GLN A 359 28.66 13.78 46.78
N TYR A 360 29.36 12.70 47.14
CA TYR A 360 29.77 11.66 46.17
C TYR A 360 28.57 10.94 45.56
N VAL A 361 27.60 10.55 46.39
CA VAL A 361 26.37 9.91 45.93
C VAL A 361 25.53 10.87 45.08
N ASP A 362 25.43 12.15 45.47
CA ASP A 362 24.71 13.18 44.70
C ASP A 362 25.36 13.43 43.33
N ASN A 363 26.71 13.41 43.26
CA ASN A 363 27.45 13.51 42.00
C ASN A 363 27.22 12.28 41.11
N MET A 364 27.31 11.06 41.67
CA MET A 364 27.01 9.81 40.96
C MET A 364 25.58 9.80 40.40
N LEU A 365 24.60 10.19 41.21
CA LEU A 365 23.20 10.29 40.78
C LEU A 365 23.01 11.40 39.72
N SER A 366 23.74 12.51 39.82
CA SER A 366 23.73 13.56 38.80
C SER A 366 24.25 13.06 37.46
N ASP A 367 25.35 12.31 37.46
CA ASP A 367 25.98 11.75 36.25
C ASP A 367 25.14 10.63 35.63
N ILE A 368 24.49 9.79 36.44
CA ILE A 368 23.52 8.80 35.96
C ILE A 368 22.33 9.51 35.30
N ARG A 369 21.79 10.55 35.94
CA ARG A 369 20.68 11.36 35.38
C ARG A 369 21.09 12.05 34.07
N SER A 370 22.29 12.60 33.96
CA SER A 370 22.75 13.25 32.72
C SER A 370 22.99 12.22 31.60
N SER A 371 23.49 11.04 31.93
CA SER A 371 23.65 9.92 30.98
C SER A 371 22.32 9.42 30.44
N HIS A 372 21.31 9.24 31.30
CA HIS A 372 19.97 8.87 30.87
C HIS A 372 19.33 9.96 30.00
N ARG A 373 19.47 11.25 30.35
CA ARG A 373 19.00 12.36 29.51
C ARG A 373 19.65 12.37 28.12
N SER A 374 20.97 12.18 28.05
CA SER A 374 21.70 12.09 26.77
C SER A 374 21.23 10.89 25.93
N ARG A 375 21.01 9.73 26.57
CA ARG A 375 20.48 8.55 25.90
C ARG A 375 19.05 8.76 25.39
N GLU A 376 18.20 9.38 26.19
CA GLU A 376 16.84 9.78 25.81
C GLU A 376 16.87 10.74 24.61
N GLU A 377 17.76 11.73 24.59
CA GLU A 377 17.92 12.66 23.48
C GLU A 377 18.41 11.98 22.19
N GLN A 378 19.32 11.02 22.30
CA GLN A 378 19.75 10.18 21.18
C GLN A 378 18.59 9.34 20.62
N LEU A 379 17.82 8.69 21.48
CA LEU A 379 16.65 7.88 21.08
C LEU A 379 15.57 8.77 20.46
N ALA A 380 15.29 9.93 21.03
CA ALA A 380 14.36 10.91 20.47
C ALA A 380 14.84 11.42 19.10
N SER A 381 16.13 11.68 18.95
CA SER A 381 16.74 12.09 17.68
C SER A 381 16.69 10.97 16.63
N ALA A 382 16.94 9.72 17.01
CA ALA A 382 16.80 8.56 16.14
C ALA A 382 15.35 8.38 15.69
N ALA A 383 14.38 8.45 16.61
CA ALA A 383 12.96 8.39 16.31
C ALA A 383 12.53 9.50 15.33
N ARG A 384 13.00 10.75 15.52
CA ARG A 384 12.78 11.85 14.58
C ARG A 384 13.37 11.56 13.19
N ARG A 385 14.57 10.98 13.09
CA ARG A 385 15.18 10.59 11.81
C ARG A 385 14.42 9.45 11.12
N TYR A 386 13.95 8.45 11.86
CA TYR A 386 13.09 7.39 11.33
C TYR A 386 11.77 7.95 10.82
N LYS A 387 11.11 8.82 11.59
CA LYS A 387 9.89 9.52 11.15
C LYS A 387 10.12 10.30 9.85
N LYS A 388 11.24 11.04 9.75
CA LYS A 388 11.59 11.77 8.52
C LYS A 388 11.86 10.85 7.32
N ARG A 389 12.56 9.73 7.53
CA ARG A 389 12.78 8.71 6.48
C ARG A 389 11.46 8.10 6.02
N MET A 390 10.57 7.79 6.95
CA MET A 390 9.26 7.24 6.64
C MET A 390 8.40 8.23 5.84
N GLN A 391 8.37 9.50 6.25
CA GLN A 391 7.71 10.57 5.48
C GLN A 391 8.27 10.72 4.06
N ASN A 392 9.58 10.58 3.88
CA ASN A 392 10.18 10.62 2.54
C ASN A 392 9.81 9.40 1.69
N LEU A 393 9.66 8.22 2.30
CA LEU A 393 9.21 7.02 1.63
C LEU A 393 7.76 7.16 1.18
N VAL A 394 6.88 7.69 2.04
CA VAL A 394 5.48 7.99 1.72
C VAL A 394 5.39 8.96 0.53
N LYS A 395 6.19 10.03 0.50
CA LYS A 395 6.25 10.95 -0.66
C LYS A 395 6.69 10.27 -1.95
N LYS A 396 7.66 9.36 -1.88
CA LYS A 396 8.09 8.57 -3.05
C LYS A 396 6.98 7.65 -3.51
N HIS A 397 6.31 6.98 -2.58
CA HIS A 397 5.16 6.12 -2.86
C HIS A 397 4.03 6.90 -3.54
N GLU A 398 3.70 8.09 -3.05
CA GLU A 398 2.73 8.99 -3.70
C GLU A 398 3.13 9.36 -5.13
N SER A 399 4.41 9.71 -5.35
CA SER A 399 4.89 10.03 -6.70
C SER A 399 4.78 8.83 -7.65
N LEU A 400 5.03 7.62 -7.15
CA LEU A 400 4.90 6.39 -7.92
C LEU A 400 3.43 6.07 -8.20
N LEU A 401 2.53 6.28 -7.23
CA LEU A 401 1.09 6.14 -7.43
C LEU A 401 0.56 7.09 -8.50
N VAL A 402 1.05 8.33 -8.55
CA VAL A 402 0.69 9.28 -9.61
C VAL A 402 1.15 8.78 -10.98
N ALA A 403 2.39 8.29 -11.08
CA ALA A 403 2.90 7.72 -12.33
C ALA A 403 2.10 6.48 -12.76
N TYR A 404 1.78 5.59 -11.83
CA TYR A 404 0.94 4.42 -12.07
C TYR A 404 -0.46 4.82 -12.58
N ARG A 405 -1.10 5.81 -11.93
CA ARG A 405 -2.38 6.35 -12.35
C ARG A 405 -2.32 6.89 -13.78
N MET A 406 -1.32 7.71 -14.11
CA MET A 406 -1.16 8.26 -15.45
C MET A 406 -0.99 7.16 -16.50
N GLN A 407 -0.22 6.12 -16.18
CA GLN A 407 -0.04 4.97 -17.07
C GLN A 407 -1.35 4.18 -17.25
N ARG A 408 -2.09 3.93 -16.17
CA ARG A 408 -3.40 3.24 -16.22
C ARG A 408 -4.41 4.03 -17.05
N GLU A 409 -4.48 5.35 -16.87
CA GLU A 409 -5.33 6.24 -17.67
C GLU A 409 -4.93 6.22 -19.15
N GLN A 410 -3.63 6.18 -19.48
CA GLN A 410 -3.16 6.04 -20.86
C GLN A 410 -3.55 4.69 -21.48
N ILE A 411 -3.43 3.59 -20.72
CA ILE A 411 -3.84 2.26 -21.19
C ILE A 411 -5.36 2.21 -21.42
N LEU A 412 -6.16 2.79 -20.52
CA LEU A 412 -7.61 2.88 -20.68
C LEU A 412 -8.04 3.78 -21.85
N ALA A 413 -7.28 4.84 -22.13
CA ALA A 413 -7.54 5.75 -23.25
C ALA A 413 -7.15 5.14 -24.61
N LEU A 414 -6.14 4.28 -24.65
CA LEU A 414 -5.82 3.48 -25.82
C LEU A 414 -6.91 2.41 -25.97
N ALA A 415 -7.78 2.56 -26.98
CA ALA A 415 -8.94 1.70 -27.25
C ALA A 415 -8.63 0.21 -27.55
N ASN A 416 -7.40 -0.25 -27.27
CA ASN A 416 -6.99 -1.64 -27.40
C ASN A 416 -7.46 -2.42 -26.16
N HIS A 417 -8.64 -3.03 -26.24
CA HIS A 417 -9.23 -3.87 -25.18
C HIS A 417 -8.44 -5.12 -24.78
N ASN A 418 -7.22 -5.31 -25.30
CA ASN A 418 -6.40 -6.50 -25.06
C ASN A 418 -5.36 -6.32 -23.94
N VAL A 419 -5.23 -5.11 -23.37
CA VAL A 419 -4.25 -4.85 -22.31
C VAL A 419 -5.01 -4.59 -21.01
N ASP A 420 -4.80 -5.46 -20.02
CA ASP A 420 -5.33 -5.27 -18.68
C ASP A 420 -4.67 -4.02 -18.03
N PRO A 421 -5.45 -3.00 -17.63
CA PRO A 421 -4.94 -1.81 -16.95
C PRO A 421 -4.37 -2.10 -15.55
N GLY A 422 -4.64 -3.28 -14.99
CA GLY A 422 -4.21 -3.70 -13.66
C GLY A 422 -5.09 -3.17 -12.52
N PRO A 423 -4.75 -3.51 -11.27
CA PRO A 423 -5.58 -3.26 -10.11
C PRO A 423 -5.78 -1.75 -9.83
N PRO A 424 -6.97 -1.31 -9.41
CA PRO A 424 -7.23 0.11 -9.13
C PRO A 424 -6.35 0.68 -8.00
N GLU A 425 -6.12 2.00 -8.05
CA GLU A 425 -5.19 2.76 -7.19
C GLU A 425 -5.36 2.53 -5.68
N HIS A 426 -6.57 2.22 -5.20
CA HIS A 426 -6.85 1.96 -3.79
C HIS A 426 -6.14 0.72 -3.24
N HIS A 427 -5.75 -0.25 -4.08
CA HIS A 427 -5.01 -1.44 -3.62
C HIS A 427 -3.62 -1.10 -3.07
N PHE A 428 -3.12 0.09 -3.40
CA PHE A 428 -1.79 0.55 -3.01
C PHE A 428 -1.84 1.71 -2.01
N SER A 429 -3.00 2.09 -1.47
CA SER A 429 -3.06 3.13 -0.45
C SER A 429 -2.43 2.64 0.86
N ILE A 430 -1.58 3.47 1.45
CA ILE A 430 -1.04 3.23 2.80
C ILE A 430 -2.17 3.48 3.81
N THR A 431 -2.39 2.56 4.75
CA THR A 431 -3.46 2.61 5.76
C THR A 431 -3.00 3.19 7.11
N ASP A 432 -1.68 3.33 7.32
CA ASP A 432 -1.12 3.75 8.61
C ASP A 432 -1.50 5.20 8.98
N PRO A 433 -2.32 5.42 10.02
CA PRO A 433 -2.86 6.73 10.34
C PRO A 433 -1.81 7.71 10.86
N GLU A 434 -0.70 7.22 11.43
CA GLU A 434 0.41 8.06 11.93
C GLU A 434 1.27 8.67 10.80
N LEU A 435 1.20 8.10 9.61
CA LEU A 435 2.01 8.49 8.46
C LEU A 435 1.25 9.38 7.48
N LEU A 436 -0.07 9.32 7.50
CA LEU A 436 -0.94 10.05 6.59
C LEU A 436 -1.32 11.41 7.17
N SER A 437 -1.20 12.44 6.35
CA SER A 437 -1.93 13.69 6.55
C SER A 437 -3.44 13.41 6.50
N GLN A 438 -4.26 14.19 7.21
CA GLN A 438 -5.72 14.15 7.08
C GLN A 438 -6.17 14.26 5.61
N SER A 439 -5.49 15.12 4.84
CA SER A 439 -5.74 15.27 3.39
C SER A 439 -5.44 14.00 2.58
N LEU A 440 -4.47 13.18 3.02
CA LEU A 440 -4.12 11.92 2.36
C LEU A 440 -5.12 10.81 2.69
N GLN A 441 -5.65 10.81 3.92
CA GLN A 441 -6.71 9.90 4.33
C GLN A 441 -7.99 10.16 3.54
N GLU A 442 -8.41 11.42 3.43
CA GLU A 442 -9.54 11.81 2.59
C GLU A 442 -9.33 11.41 1.13
N LEU A 443 -8.11 11.59 0.61
CA LEU A 443 -7.77 11.21 -0.76
C LEU A 443 -7.80 9.68 -0.97
N ASN A 444 -7.44 8.89 0.05
CA ASN A 444 -7.59 7.43 0.01
C ASN A 444 -9.06 7.00 0.00
N LEU A 445 -9.91 7.62 0.82
CA LEU A 445 -11.37 7.37 0.80
C LEU A 445 -11.96 7.70 -0.57
N LEU A 446 -11.58 8.83 -1.17
CA LEU A 446 -12.01 9.21 -2.51
C LEU A 446 -11.52 8.23 -3.59
N ARG A 447 -10.35 7.60 -3.42
CA ARG A 447 -9.85 6.55 -4.33
C ARG A 447 -10.68 5.28 -4.23
N GLU A 448 -11.10 4.89 -3.02
CA GLU A 448 -12.00 3.76 -2.82
C GLU A 448 -13.37 4.02 -3.43
N ASP A 449 -13.95 5.20 -3.21
CA ASP A 449 -15.22 5.61 -3.83
C ASP A 449 -15.13 5.62 -5.35
N LYS A 450 -14.06 6.19 -5.92
CA LYS A 450 -13.79 6.14 -7.36
C LYS A 450 -13.79 4.71 -7.88
N ALA A 451 -13.13 3.79 -7.20
CA ALA A 451 -13.08 2.40 -7.62
C ALA A 451 -14.44 1.69 -7.52
N ARG A 452 -15.22 1.95 -6.47
CA ARG A 452 -16.60 1.46 -6.33
C ARG A 452 -17.48 1.92 -7.50
N LEU A 453 -17.39 3.21 -7.85
CA LEU A 453 -18.14 3.78 -8.97
C LEU A 453 -17.67 3.25 -10.33
N GLU A 454 -16.35 3.07 -10.53
CA GLU A 454 -15.81 2.44 -11.74
C GLU A 454 -16.37 1.02 -11.95
N MET A 455 -16.44 0.22 -10.89
CA MET A 455 -17.05 -1.13 -10.90
C MET A 455 -18.53 -1.09 -11.28
N GLN A 456 -19.33 -0.22 -10.65
CA GLN A 456 -20.75 -0.07 -10.97
C GLN A 456 -20.96 0.35 -12.43
N VAL A 457 -20.11 1.23 -12.97
CA VAL A 457 -20.17 1.65 -14.37
C VAL A 457 -19.82 0.49 -15.32
N GLN A 458 -18.84 -0.35 -14.97
CA GLN A 458 -18.52 -1.55 -15.75
C GLN A 458 -19.69 -2.55 -15.75
N GLU A 459 -20.29 -2.84 -14.59
CA GLU A 459 -21.45 -3.71 -14.49
C GLU A 459 -22.65 -3.18 -15.29
N LEU A 460 -22.92 -1.87 -15.24
CA LEU A 460 -23.99 -1.25 -16.02
C LEU A 460 -23.71 -1.31 -17.53
N LYS A 461 -22.46 -1.14 -17.95
CA LYS A 461 -22.04 -1.29 -19.35
C LYS A 461 -22.20 -2.74 -19.83
N GLU A 462 -21.86 -3.72 -18.99
CA GLU A 462 -22.07 -5.13 -19.28
C GLU A 462 -23.57 -5.45 -19.38
N LYS A 463 -24.38 -5.03 -18.40
CA LYS A 463 -25.85 -5.17 -18.43
C LYS A 463 -26.45 -4.52 -19.68
N LYS A 464 -25.94 -3.36 -20.11
CA LYS A 464 -26.35 -2.72 -21.36
C LYS A 464 -25.94 -3.53 -22.60
N ARG A 465 -24.71 -4.08 -22.65
CA ARG A 465 -24.30 -5.01 -23.73
C ARG A 465 -25.17 -6.25 -23.78
N PHE A 466 -25.54 -6.82 -22.63
CA PHE A 466 -26.47 -7.95 -22.56
C PHE A 466 -27.90 -7.56 -23.01
N SER A 467 -28.36 -6.35 -22.68
CA SER A 467 -29.65 -5.81 -23.14
C SER A 467 -29.68 -5.48 -24.64
N GLU A 468 -28.59 -4.97 -25.22
CA GLU A 468 -28.49 -4.65 -26.65
C GLU A 468 -28.35 -5.92 -27.51
N ASN A 469 -27.70 -6.96 -26.98
CA ASN A 469 -27.61 -8.28 -27.65
C ASN A 469 -28.89 -9.14 -27.50
N ALA A 470 -29.85 -8.75 -26.65
CA ALA A 470 -31.11 -9.46 -26.45
C ALA A 470 -32.23 -9.05 -27.45
N LEU A 471 -31.96 -8.13 -28.38
CA LEU A 471 -32.85 -7.79 -29.50
C LEU A 471 -32.18 -8.23 -30.81
N PRO A 472 -32.54 -9.40 -31.39
CA PRO A 472 -32.17 -9.70 -32.75
C PRO A 472 -33.05 -8.88 -33.69
N SER A 473 -32.38 -8.09 -34.52
CA SER A 473 -32.91 -7.59 -35.78
C SER A 473 -33.52 -8.74 -36.57
N ASN A 474 -34.85 -8.80 -36.63
CA ASN A 474 -35.57 -9.55 -37.65
C ASN A 474 -36.59 -8.62 -38.29
N GLN A 475 -36.21 -8.07 -39.43
CA GLN A 475 -37.12 -7.38 -40.34
C GLN A 475 -38.07 -8.42 -40.95
N HIS A 476 -39.26 -8.60 -40.38
CA HIS A 476 -40.47 -8.91 -41.13
C HIS A 476 -41.69 -8.53 -40.29
N ALA A 477 -42.55 -7.72 -40.90
CA ALA A 477 -43.70 -7.10 -40.27
C ALA A 477 -44.89 -8.06 -40.11
N ALA A 478 -45.40 -8.12 -38.88
CA ALA A 478 -46.79 -8.41 -38.43
C ALA A 478 -47.41 -9.79 -38.77
N PRO A 479 -48.49 -10.24 -38.08
CA PRO A 479 -49.30 -9.57 -37.05
C PRO A 479 -49.62 -10.39 -35.77
N HIS A 480 -50.16 -9.68 -34.79
CA HIS A 480 -51.03 -10.14 -33.70
C HIS A 480 -50.48 -10.87 -32.46
N GLY A 481 -50.73 -10.21 -31.32
CA GLY A 481 -51.43 -10.83 -30.19
C GLY A 481 -50.54 -11.25 -29.03
N GLN A 482 -50.73 -10.61 -27.88
CA GLN A 482 -50.21 -11.03 -26.56
C GLN A 482 -48.72 -10.75 -26.30
N LEU A 483 -48.29 -9.49 -26.40
CA LEU A 483 -47.13 -9.04 -25.62
C LEU A 483 -47.59 -8.51 -24.27
N ASN A 484 -47.64 -9.47 -23.34
CA ASN A 484 -47.22 -9.34 -21.95
C ASN A 484 -48.04 -8.42 -21.01
N GLU A 485 -49.31 -8.77 -20.78
CA GLU A 485 -50.08 -8.28 -19.62
C GLU A 485 -49.32 -8.51 -18.29
N GLU A 486 -48.58 -9.62 -18.21
CA GLU A 486 -47.72 -9.97 -17.07
C GLU A 486 -46.53 -9.02 -16.92
N THR A 487 -45.89 -8.57 -18.00
CA THR A 487 -44.81 -7.56 -17.87
C THR A 487 -45.36 -6.20 -17.47
N TRP A 488 -46.55 -5.83 -17.96
CA TRP A 488 -47.22 -4.60 -17.52
C TRP A 488 -47.73 -4.72 -16.09
N ALA A 489 -48.12 -5.91 -15.63
CA ALA A 489 -48.46 -6.17 -14.23
C ALA A 489 -47.21 -6.08 -13.34
N GLU A 490 -46.07 -6.60 -13.79
CA GLU A 490 -44.80 -6.54 -13.07
C GLU A 490 -44.27 -5.10 -12.96
N ILE A 491 -44.33 -4.32 -14.04
CA ILE A 491 -43.98 -2.88 -13.99
C ILE A 491 -44.92 -2.11 -13.06
N ARG A 492 -46.24 -2.39 -13.09
CA ARG A 492 -47.21 -1.78 -12.16
C ARG A 492 -46.99 -2.23 -10.71
N LYS A 493 -46.45 -3.43 -10.48
CA LYS A 493 -46.08 -3.93 -9.15
C LYS A 493 -44.80 -3.25 -8.66
N GLN A 494 -43.76 -3.20 -9.48
CA GLN A 494 -42.50 -2.50 -9.16
C GLN A 494 -42.73 -1.02 -8.89
N LEU A 495 -43.62 -0.35 -9.63
CA LEU A 495 -43.95 1.06 -9.39
C LEU A 495 -44.70 1.24 -8.05
N ARG A 496 -45.58 0.29 -7.69
CA ARG A 496 -46.26 0.29 -6.37
C ARG A 496 -45.30 0.01 -5.23
N GLU A 497 -44.37 -0.94 -5.41
CA GLU A 497 -43.35 -1.24 -4.42
C GLU A 497 -42.36 -0.09 -4.24
N PHE A 498 -41.93 0.54 -5.34
CA PHE A 498 -41.07 1.72 -5.28
C PHE A 498 -41.75 2.88 -4.57
N THR A 499 -43.01 3.18 -4.91
CA THR A 499 -43.78 4.25 -4.25
C THR A 499 -44.07 3.94 -2.78
N HIS A 500 -44.36 2.68 -2.44
CA HIS A 500 -44.57 2.27 -1.05
C HIS A 500 -43.30 2.33 -0.22
N ASN A 501 -42.17 1.82 -0.72
CA ASN A 501 -40.89 1.84 -0.01
C ASN A 501 -40.38 3.27 0.17
N THR A 502 -40.44 4.10 -0.88
CA THR A 502 -40.07 5.52 -0.76
C THR A 502 -40.98 6.27 0.20
N GLN A 503 -42.28 5.96 0.24
CA GLN A 503 -43.18 6.52 1.24
C GLN A 503 -42.83 6.07 2.66
N GLU A 504 -42.54 4.78 2.88
CA GLU A 504 -42.17 4.25 4.19
C GLU A 504 -40.86 4.88 4.70
N ASP A 505 -39.86 5.05 3.82
CA ASP A 505 -38.60 5.69 4.17
C ASP A 505 -38.81 7.16 4.55
N LEU A 506 -39.63 7.90 3.80
CA LEU A 506 -39.98 9.28 4.13
C LEU A 506 -40.78 9.38 5.43
N GLU A 507 -41.67 8.42 5.73
CA GLU A 507 -42.41 8.36 6.99
C GLU A 507 -41.48 8.06 8.18
N LYS A 508 -40.48 7.17 8.00
CA LYS A 508 -39.43 6.91 8.98
C LYS A 508 -38.58 8.16 9.22
N GLU A 509 -38.08 8.81 8.18
CA GLU A 509 -37.32 10.06 8.30
C GLU A 509 -38.15 11.15 8.99
N ARG A 510 -39.41 11.31 8.59
CA ARG A 510 -40.34 12.25 9.24
C ARG A 510 -40.51 11.94 10.72
N SER A 511 -40.65 10.67 11.10
CA SER A 511 -40.78 10.26 12.51
C SER A 511 -39.51 10.53 13.33
N GLN A 512 -38.33 10.32 12.73
CA GLN A 512 -37.03 10.59 13.35
C GLN A 512 -36.78 12.10 13.50
N LEU A 513 -37.16 12.88 12.49
CA LEU A 513 -37.08 14.34 12.57
C LEU A 513 -38.04 14.89 13.63
N LEU A 514 -39.26 14.35 13.73
CA LEU A 514 -40.20 14.72 14.77
C LEU A 514 -39.70 14.38 16.18
N SER A 515 -39.12 13.19 16.39
CA SER A 515 -38.57 12.83 17.69
C SER A 515 -37.38 13.72 18.07
N ARG A 516 -36.50 14.02 17.11
CA ARG A 516 -35.38 14.95 17.32
C ARG A 516 -35.86 16.36 17.61
N ALA A 517 -36.90 16.83 16.93
CA ALA A 517 -37.50 18.13 17.17
C ALA A 517 -38.11 18.21 18.58
N LEU A 518 -38.85 17.18 19.01
CA LEU A 518 -39.40 17.10 20.37
C LEU A 518 -38.31 17.17 21.45
N VAL A 519 -37.22 16.41 21.29
CA VAL A 519 -36.08 16.44 22.23
C VAL A 519 -35.44 17.83 22.24
N ALA A 520 -35.28 18.48 21.08
CA ALA A 520 -34.74 19.83 21.01
C ALA A 520 -35.66 20.86 21.68
N GLU A 521 -36.98 20.73 21.52
CA GLU A 521 -37.97 21.56 22.22
C GLU A 521 -37.91 21.38 23.74
N GLU A 522 -37.76 20.15 24.21
CA GLU A 522 -37.59 19.85 25.64
C GLU A 522 -36.30 20.45 26.20
N GLN A 523 -35.16 20.30 25.50
CA GLN A 523 -33.90 20.93 25.88
C GLN A 523 -34.00 22.46 25.96
N VAL A 524 -34.72 23.09 25.03
CA VAL A 524 -34.95 24.53 25.07
C VAL A 524 -35.82 24.91 26.28
N ALA A 525 -36.85 24.12 26.59
CA ALA A 525 -37.68 24.34 27.78
C ALA A 525 -36.88 24.19 29.09
N GLU A 526 -36.00 23.19 29.18
CA GLU A 526 -35.09 23.00 30.31
C GLU A 526 -34.13 24.17 30.48
N LEU A 527 -33.51 24.64 29.39
CA LEU A 527 -32.63 25.81 29.39
C LEU A 527 -33.39 27.07 29.81
N GLN A 528 -34.63 27.23 29.35
CA GLN A 528 -35.46 28.36 29.73
C GLN A 528 -35.84 28.31 31.21
N GLU A 529 -36.20 27.14 31.73
CA GLU A 529 -36.49 26.96 33.16
C GLU A 529 -35.23 27.19 34.02
N TYR A 530 -34.06 26.75 33.56
CA TYR A 530 -32.78 27.03 34.18
C TYR A 530 -32.52 28.54 34.24
N VAL A 531 -32.67 29.24 33.11
CA VAL A 531 -32.53 30.69 33.06
C VAL A 531 -33.51 31.35 34.03
N ASP A 532 -34.79 30.99 34.04
CA ASP A 532 -35.79 31.59 34.93
C ASP A 532 -35.46 31.37 36.42
N LYS A 533 -35.09 30.13 36.80
CA LYS A 533 -34.66 29.78 38.17
C LYS A 533 -33.43 30.57 38.60
N HIS A 534 -32.42 30.66 37.73
CA HIS A 534 -31.13 31.24 38.07
C HIS A 534 -31.12 32.76 37.96
N LEU A 535 -31.85 33.35 37.01
CA LEU A 535 -31.91 34.81 36.80
C LEU A 535 -32.59 35.51 37.98
N GLY A 536 -33.62 34.90 38.58
CA GLY A 536 -34.20 35.37 39.85
C GLY A 536 -33.20 35.33 41.01
N ARG A 537 -32.46 34.22 41.16
CA ARG A 537 -31.41 34.06 42.19
C ARG A 537 -30.25 35.04 42.00
N TYR A 538 -29.78 35.22 40.77
CA TYR A 538 -28.73 36.20 40.46
C TYR A 538 -29.21 37.62 40.74
N LYS A 539 -30.45 37.98 40.40
CA LYS A 539 -31.02 39.29 40.77
C LYS A 539 -31.04 39.49 42.29
N GLN A 540 -31.46 38.48 43.05
CA GLN A 540 -31.48 38.54 44.51
C GLN A 540 -30.07 38.62 45.11
N GLU A 541 -29.11 37.86 44.58
CA GLU A 541 -27.72 37.89 45.04
C GLU A 541 -27.04 39.20 44.68
N ILE A 542 -27.27 39.74 43.48
CA ILE A 542 -26.81 41.08 43.10
C ILE A 542 -27.40 42.13 44.06
N LEU A 543 -28.68 42.02 44.43
CA LEU A 543 -29.29 42.93 45.41
C LEU A 543 -28.69 42.75 46.82
N ARG A 544 -28.43 41.52 47.25
CA ARG A 544 -27.77 41.21 48.52
C ARG A 544 -26.35 41.79 48.57
N LEU A 545 -25.56 41.55 47.52
CA LEU A 545 -24.20 42.08 47.38
C LEU A 545 -24.20 43.61 47.34
N ARG A 546 -25.16 44.23 46.63
CA ARG A 546 -25.34 45.69 46.65
C ARG A 546 -25.69 46.25 48.02
N LYS A 547 -26.52 45.56 48.80
CA LYS A 547 -26.83 45.91 50.21
C LYS A 547 -25.61 45.80 51.11
N LEU A 548 -24.79 44.75 50.94
CA LEU A 548 -23.53 44.58 51.68
C LEU A 548 -22.51 45.68 51.34
N LEU A 549 -22.53 46.18 50.10
CA LEU A 549 -21.66 47.25 49.62
C LEU A 549 -22.19 48.67 49.92
N GLY A 550 -23.33 48.80 50.60
CA GLY A 550 -23.88 50.11 51.01
C GLY A 550 -24.39 51.01 49.86
N ASN A 551 -24.50 50.49 48.64
CA ASN A 551 -24.97 51.24 47.47
C ASN A 551 -26.49 51.15 47.30
N GLU A 552 -27.25 51.83 48.16
CA GLU A 552 -28.68 52.11 47.92
C GLU A 552 -28.82 53.42 47.13
N GLY A 553 -28.55 53.36 45.82
CA GLY A 553 -28.79 54.46 44.87
C GLY A 553 -29.77 54.06 43.76
N PRO A 554 -30.55 54.99 43.20
CA PRO A 554 -31.64 54.69 42.28
C PRO A 554 -31.15 54.14 40.95
N ARG A 555 -31.94 53.20 40.44
CA ARG A 555 -31.83 52.45 39.18
C ARG A 555 -31.37 53.34 38.00
N ALA A 556 -30.19 53.06 37.45
CA ALA A 556 -29.87 53.47 36.08
C ALA A 556 -30.80 52.71 35.13
N PHE A 557 -31.65 53.45 34.42
CA PHE A 557 -32.43 52.97 33.28
C PHE A 557 -31.48 52.53 32.17
N SER A 558 -31.21 51.23 32.08
CA SER A 558 -30.69 50.54 30.88
C SER A 558 -30.72 49.04 31.18
N ALA A 559 -31.38 48.14 30.48
CA ALA A 559 -31.98 48.15 29.16
C ALA A 559 -33.24 47.26 29.22
N ASP A 560 -34.42 47.86 29.46
CA ASP A 560 -35.67 47.12 29.62
C ASP A 560 -36.57 47.15 28.36
N ASN A 561 -36.00 47.37 27.16
CA ASN A 561 -36.85 47.58 25.98
C ASN A 561 -36.39 46.96 24.66
N SER A 562 -35.38 46.08 24.64
CA SER A 562 -35.02 45.34 23.42
C SER A 562 -35.72 43.99 23.29
N HIS A 563 -36.22 43.40 24.39
CA HIS A 563 -36.84 42.06 24.35
C HIS A 563 -38.35 42.05 24.04
N SER A 564 -39.07 43.15 24.22
CA SER A 564 -40.52 43.22 23.92
C SER A 564 -40.83 43.31 22.43
N LEU A 565 -39.89 43.77 21.60
CA LEU A 565 -40.07 43.89 20.15
C LEU A 565 -39.79 42.58 19.40
N LEU A 566 -38.92 41.71 19.92
CA LEU A 566 -38.60 40.43 19.29
C LEU A 566 -39.68 39.36 19.53
N LEU A 567 -40.38 39.40 20.67
CA LEU A 567 -41.49 38.47 20.93
C LEU A 567 -42.73 38.74 20.06
N ARG A 568 -42.93 39.97 19.58
CA ARG A 568 -44.10 40.33 18.76
C ARG A 568 -43.91 40.01 17.27
N ALA A 569 -42.67 39.93 16.81
CA ALA A 569 -42.35 39.51 15.45
C ALA A 569 -42.48 37.98 15.27
N ALA A 570 -42.10 37.19 16.27
CA ALA A 570 -42.14 35.73 16.19
C ALA A 570 -43.56 35.14 16.15
N ARG A 571 -44.54 35.79 16.79
CA ARG A 571 -45.96 35.32 16.78
C ARG A 571 -46.73 35.61 15.50
N ARG A 572 -46.21 36.39 14.55
CA ARG A 572 -46.89 36.62 13.26
C ARG A 572 -46.56 35.56 12.21
N ASN A 573 -45.46 34.84 12.37
CA ASN A 573 -45.02 33.85 11.38
C ASN A 573 -45.53 32.42 11.66
N SER A 574 -46.41 32.24 12.65
CA SER A 574 -47.00 30.95 13.02
C SER A 574 -48.47 30.80 12.59
N HIS A 575 -48.97 31.64 11.68
CA HIS A 575 -50.36 31.59 11.20
C HIS A 575 -50.52 31.54 9.68
N GLU A 576 -49.46 31.21 8.95
CA GLU A 576 -49.54 30.78 7.55
C GLU A 576 -48.62 29.58 7.36
N MET A 577 -49.18 28.37 7.54
CA MET A 577 -48.77 27.07 6.98
C MET A 577 -49.84 26.05 7.36
#